data_AF-A0A920TCS2-F1
#
_entry.id   AF-A0A920TCS2-F1
#
_cell.length_a   1.000
_cell.length_b   1.000
_cell.length_c   1.000
_cell.angle_alpha   90.00
_cell.angle_beta   90.00
_cell.angle_gamma   90.00
#
_symmetry.space_group_name_H-M   'P 1'
#
loop_
_entity.id
_entity.type
_entity.pdbx_description
1 polymer ?
#
loop_
_entity_poly.entity_id
_entity_poly.type
_entity_poly.pdbx_seq_one_letter_code
_entity_poly.pdbx_strand_id
1 'polypeptide(L)'
;MTGLGVRVLRMLFAGAVLVLSGAGMLMAADGPLAPEAVRDVLNRSVPLLQKSAATYVEKRDCFSCHHQGLASVAIAGARRAGFAVDAEMTAEQSDFTYEYFNGRGKRVRVGEGVPGGPYNAGYALWGLHADGRKPDSVTNDLVAYLRTKHRRDGSWRIRTHRPPLEDSHFTATALSLRGSSFMPVRMAPRTWPSGSRGRGSGC
;
A
#
# COMPACT_ATOMS: atom_id res chain seq x y z
N MET A 1 -9.00 -54.33 -51.51
CA MET A 1 -8.84 -53.01 -50.84
C MET A 1 -9.34 -53.16 -49.40
N THR A 2 -8.84 -52.36 -48.44
CA THR A 2 -9.39 -52.14 -47.06
C THR A 2 -8.97 -53.02 -45.85
N GLY A 3 -7.67 -53.35 -45.68
CA GLY A 3 -7.24 -53.96 -44.39
C GLY A 3 -5.88 -53.50 -43.86
N LEU A 4 -4.85 -53.56 -44.71
CA LEU A 4 -3.47 -53.34 -44.28
C LEU A 4 -3.11 -51.86 -44.09
N GLY A 5 -3.61 -50.98 -44.98
CA GLY A 5 -3.29 -49.55 -44.95
C GLY A 5 -3.84 -48.79 -43.73
N VAL A 6 -4.97 -49.22 -43.16
CA VAL A 6 -5.59 -48.57 -42.00
C VAL A 6 -4.86 -48.91 -40.69
N ARG A 7 -4.21 -50.08 -40.63
CA ARG A 7 -3.45 -50.50 -39.44
C ARG A 7 -2.08 -49.81 -39.35
N VAL A 8 -1.40 -49.62 -40.48
CA VAL A 8 -0.14 -48.85 -40.54
C VAL A 8 -0.37 -47.37 -40.26
N LEU A 9 -1.48 -46.79 -40.77
CA LEU A 9 -1.84 -45.40 -40.51
C LEU A 9 -2.22 -45.14 -39.04
N ARG A 10 -2.87 -46.11 -38.37
CA ARG A 10 -3.19 -46.01 -36.92
C ARG A 10 -1.96 -46.13 -36.02
N MET A 11 -0.96 -46.94 -36.39
CA MET A 11 0.30 -47.05 -35.62
C MET A 11 1.16 -45.79 -35.75
N LEU A 12 1.15 -45.14 -36.92
CA LEU A 12 1.87 -43.86 -37.13
C LEU A 12 1.23 -42.71 -36.33
N PHE A 13 -0.10 -42.69 -36.15
CA PHE A 13 -0.78 -41.71 -35.29
C PHE A 13 -0.59 -41.98 -33.79
N ALA A 14 -0.52 -43.24 -33.35
CA ALA A 14 -0.26 -43.57 -31.94
C ALA A 14 1.18 -43.28 -31.52
N GLY A 15 2.16 -43.48 -32.41
CA GLY A 15 3.56 -43.11 -32.16
C GLY A 15 3.82 -41.61 -32.15
N ALA A 16 3.16 -40.85 -33.03
CA ALA A 16 3.30 -39.39 -33.07
C ALA A 16 2.68 -38.69 -31.85
N VAL A 17 1.54 -39.18 -31.33
CA VAL A 17 0.91 -38.61 -30.12
C VAL A 17 1.73 -38.92 -28.84
N LEU A 18 2.45 -40.05 -28.80
CA LEU A 18 3.30 -40.39 -27.66
C LEU A 18 4.60 -39.58 -27.62
N VAL A 19 5.16 -39.21 -28.78
CA VAL A 19 6.39 -38.40 -28.85
C VAL A 19 6.12 -36.92 -28.58
N LEU A 20 4.92 -36.41 -28.92
CA LEU A 20 4.53 -35.02 -28.62
C LEU A 20 4.09 -34.79 -27.16
N SER A 21 3.90 -35.85 -26.37
CA SER A 21 3.60 -35.74 -24.93
C SER A 21 4.85 -35.74 -24.05
N GLY A 22 6.02 -36.04 -24.62
CA GLY A 22 7.32 -36.09 -23.94
C GLY A 22 8.15 -34.81 -24.03
N ALA A 23 7.64 -33.77 -24.71
CA ALA A 23 8.27 -32.46 -24.73
C ALA A 23 8.04 -31.76 -23.38
N GLY A 24 8.82 -32.19 -22.41
CA GLY A 24 9.26 -31.39 -21.27
C GLY A 24 8.18 -30.54 -20.62
N MET A 25 7.56 -31.11 -19.60
CA MET A 25 7.34 -30.35 -18.38
C MET A 25 8.74 -29.98 -17.83
N LEU A 26 9.45 -29.07 -18.51
CA LEU A 26 10.51 -28.30 -17.88
C LEU A 26 9.76 -27.48 -16.83
N MET A 27 9.67 -28.04 -15.63
CA MET A 27 9.75 -27.22 -14.44
C MET A 27 10.95 -26.32 -14.70
N ALA A 28 10.71 -25.03 -14.95
CA ALA A 28 11.71 -24.03 -14.70
C ALA A 28 12.06 -24.24 -13.23
N ALA A 29 13.11 -25.00 -12.97
CA ALA A 29 13.76 -24.97 -11.69
C ALA A 29 14.39 -23.59 -11.67
N ASP A 30 13.63 -22.61 -11.19
CA ASP A 30 14.14 -21.29 -10.85
C ASP A 30 15.18 -21.53 -9.76
N GLY A 31 16.41 -21.83 -10.20
CA GLY A 31 17.56 -21.87 -9.34
C GLY A 31 17.65 -20.55 -8.57
N PRO A 32 18.29 -20.53 -7.40
CA PRO A 32 18.37 -19.31 -6.60
C PRO A 32 18.89 -18.16 -7.47
N LEU A 33 18.10 -17.08 -7.53
CA LEU A 33 18.44 -15.89 -8.30
C LEU A 33 19.78 -15.34 -7.78
N ALA A 34 20.72 -15.08 -8.68
CA ALA A 34 21.97 -14.43 -8.34
C ALA A 34 21.66 -13.04 -7.72
N PRO A 35 22.23 -12.67 -6.57
CA PRO A 35 22.02 -11.36 -5.95
C PRO A 35 22.25 -10.18 -6.89
N GLU A 36 23.22 -10.31 -7.80
CA GLU A 36 23.57 -9.32 -8.82
C GLU A 36 22.43 -9.13 -9.82
N ALA A 37 21.81 -10.23 -10.27
CA ALA A 37 20.66 -10.18 -11.17
C ALA A 37 19.46 -9.49 -10.52
N VAL A 38 19.22 -9.73 -9.22
CA VAL A 38 18.18 -9.01 -8.46
C VAL A 38 18.49 -7.51 -8.37
N ARG A 39 19.76 -7.16 -8.09
CA ARG A 39 20.21 -5.77 -8.01
C ARG A 39 20.06 -5.04 -9.34
N ASP A 40 20.38 -5.68 -10.46
CA ASP A 40 20.23 -5.13 -11.81
C ASP A 40 18.78 -4.91 -12.21
N VAL A 41 17.87 -5.81 -11.79
CA VAL A 41 16.43 -5.60 -11.98
C VAL A 41 15.96 -4.40 -11.14
N LEU A 42 16.32 -4.33 -9.86
CA LEU A 42 15.89 -3.24 -8.98
C LEU A 42 16.43 -1.86 -9.44
N ASN A 43 17.67 -1.80 -9.95
CA ASN A 43 18.25 -0.58 -10.54
C ASN A 43 17.43 -0.05 -11.73
N ARG A 44 16.71 -0.91 -12.46
CA ARG A 44 15.82 -0.52 -13.57
C ARG A 44 14.38 -0.28 -13.11
N SER A 45 13.89 -1.08 -12.16
CA SER A 45 12.51 -1.01 -11.68
C SER A 45 12.24 0.22 -10.82
N VAL A 46 13.19 0.64 -9.98
CA VAL A 46 13.01 1.80 -9.08
C VAL A 46 12.73 3.09 -9.87
N PRO A 47 13.53 3.46 -10.90
CA PRO A 47 13.22 4.61 -11.74
C PRO A 47 11.87 4.51 -12.46
N LEU A 48 11.49 3.32 -12.93
CA LEU A 48 10.19 3.10 -13.57
C LEU A 48 9.02 3.31 -12.61
N LEU A 49 9.16 2.88 -11.35
CA LEU A 49 8.16 3.13 -10.31
C LEU A 49 8.01 4.62 -10.01
N GLN A 50 9.11 5.37 -9.90
CA GLN A 50 9.07 6.82 -9.70
C GLN A 50 8.41 7.53 -10.89
N LYS A 51 8.78 7.16 -12.11
CA LYS A 51 8.17 7.69 -13.32
C LYS A 51 6.67 7.41 -13.38
N SER A 52 6.24 6.20 -13.02
CA SER A 52 4.81 5.85 -12.99
C SER A 52 4.03 6.72 -11.99
N ALA A 53 4.61 6.99 -10.81
CA ALA A 53 4.02 7.88 -9.81
C ALA A 53 3.93 9.33 -10.32
N ALA A 54 5.00 9.83 -10.94
CA ALA A 54 5.03 11.17 -11.54
C ALA A 54 4.01 11.34 -12.68
N THR A 55 3.93 10.40 -13.62
CA THR A 55 2.97 10.47 -14.73
C THR A 55 1.52 10.40 -14.26
N TYR A 56 1.24 9.77 -13.11
CA TYR A 56 -0.11 9.72 -12.57
C TYR A 56 -0.68 11.12 -12.28
N VAL A 57 0.13 12.01 -11.70
CA VAL A 57 -0.32 13.36 -11.32
C VAL A 57 -0.52 14.29 -12.52
N GLU A 58 0.06 13.97 -13.69
CA GLU A 58 -0.23 14.65 -14.95
C GLU A 58 -1.64 14.34 -15.49
N LYS A 59 -2.23 13.20 -15.07
CA LYS A 59 -3.50 12.69 -15.61
C LYS A 59 -4.63 12.69 -14.60
N ARG A 60 -4.31 12.79 -13.30
CA ARG A 60 -5.26 12.68 -12.19
C ARG A 60 -4.88 13.69 -11.10
N ASP A 61 -5.88 14.33 -10.52
CA ASP A 61 -5.76 15.34 -9.47
C ASP A 61 -6.09 14.79 -8.06
N CYS A 62 -6.14 13.46 -7.93
CA CYS A 62 -6.57 12.80 -6.71
C CYS A 62 -5.51 11.90 -6.10
N PHE A 63 -5.48 11.79 -4.77
CA PHE A 63 -4.58 10.87 -4.08
C PHE A 63 -4.88 9.41 -4.44
N SER A 64 -3.83 8.64 -4.69
CA SER A 64 -3.88 7.20 -4.87
C SER A 64 -3.03 6.45 -3.85
N CYS A 65 -3.60 5.40 -3.27
CA CYS A 65 -2.86 4.48 -2.40
C CYS A 65 -1.73 3.74 -3.15
N HIS A 66 -1.81 3.56 -4.47
CA HIS A 66 -0.82 2.80 -5.24
C HIS A 66 0.22 3.66 -5.96
N HIS A 67 -0.14 4.86 -6.42
CA HIS A 67 0.80 5.79 -7.08
C HIS A 67 1.45 6.79 -6.12
N GLN A 68 0.87 7.05 -4.96
CA GLN A 68 1.48 7.90 -3.93
C GLN A 68 1.86 7.08 -2.71
N GLY A 69 0.87 6.56 -1.96
CA GLY A 69 1.11 5.89 -0.67
C GLY A 69 2.13 4.75 -0.74
N LEU A 70 1.82 3.68 -1.48
CA LEU A 70 2.68 2.51 -1.62
C LEU A 70 3.94 2.78 -2.44
N ALA A 71 3.87 3.66 -3.43
CA ALA A 71 5.03 4.08 -4.19
C ALA A 71 6.08 4.71 -3.27
N SER A 72 5.71 5.70 -2.44
CA SER A 72 6.59 6.30 -1.44
C SER A 72 7.19 5.26 -0.49
N VAL A 73 6.38 4.30 0.00
CA VAL A 73 6.87 3.23 0.88
C VAL A 73 7.90 2.33 0.17
N ALA A 74 7.66 1.96 -1.08
CA ALA A 74 8.55 1.12 -1.88
C ALA A 74 9.86 1.85 -2.21
N ILE A 75 9.79 3.11 -2.65
CA ILE A 75 10.95 3.95 -2.96
C ILE A 75 11.79 4.21 -1.70
N ALA A 76 11.16 4.51 -0.56
CA ALA A 76 11.88 4.62 0.70
C ALA A 76 12.55 3.29 1.11
N GLY A 77 11.92 2.15 0.79
CA GLY A 77 12.51 0.82 0.95
C GLY A 77 13.75 0.62 0.10
N ALA A 78 13.68 0.96 -1.20
CA ALA A 78 14.80 0.90 -2.13
C ALA A 78 15.97 1.78 -1.65
N ARG A 79 15.69 3.03 -1.24
CA ARG A 79 16.70 3.94 -0.67
C ARG A 79 17.40 3.33 0.56
N ARG A 80 16.65 2.74 1.49
CA ARG A 80 17.22 2.08 2.68
C ARG A 80 18.08 0.87 2.32
N ALA A 81 17.79 0.19 1.22
CA ALA A 81 18.58 -0.92 0.70
C ALA A 81 19.79 -0.47 -0.16
N GLY A 82 20.07 0.83 -0.22
CA GLY A 82 21.24 1.39 -0.91
C GLY A 82 21.08 1.50 -2.43
N PHE A 83 19.85 1.51 -2.93
CA PHE A 83 19.56 1.82 -4.34
C PHE A 83 19.46 3.33 -4.55
N ALA A 84 19.90 3.78 -5.72
CA ALA A 84 19.70 5.16 -6.14
C ALA A 84 18.20 5.43 -6.33
N VAL A 85 17.74 6.56 -5.78
CA VAL A 85 16.38 7.06 -5.95
C VAL A 85 16.46 8.53 -6.33
N ASP A 86 15.52 8.98 -7.15
CA ASP A 86 15.38 10.40 -7.46
C ASP A 86 14.71 11.11 -6.26
N ALA A 87 15.47 11.99 -5.61
CA ALA A 87 15.00 12.67 -4.40
C ALA A 87 13.96 13.77 -4.72
N GLU A 88 14.05 14.39 -5.89
CA GLU A 88 13.13 15.44 -6.34
C GLU A 88 11.77 14.84 -6.63
N MET A 89 11.70 13.78 -7.44
CA MET A 89 10.45 13.04 -7.68
C MET A 89 9.83 12.52 -6.38
N THR A 90 10.65 12.09 -5.41
CA THR A 90 10.15 11.67 -4.10
C THR A 90 9.51 12.83 -3.34
N ALA A 91 10.14 14.01 -3.36
CA ALA A 91 9.60 15.21 -2.72
C ALA A 91 8.28 15.65 -3.37
N GLU A 92 8.21 15.68 -4.70
CA GLU A 92 7.00 16.04 -5.44
C GLU A 92 5.81 15.13 -5.12
N GLN A 93 6.01 13.81 -4.99
CA GLN A 93 4.94 12.88 -4.62
C GLN A 93 4.46 13.08 -3.17
N SER A 94 5.40 13.38 -2.26
CA SER A 94 5.09 13.72 -0.86
C SER A 94 4.28 15.02 -0.79
N ASP A 95 4.67 16.03 -1.55
CA ASP A 95 4.01 17.34 -1.58
C ASP A 95 2.62 17.25 -2.22
N PHE A 96 2.46 16.50 -3.32
CA PHE A 96 1.14 16.22 -3.89
C PHE A 96 0.19 15.58 -2.85
N THR A 97 0.68 14.58 -2.11
CA THR A 97 -0.12 13.93 -1.05
C THR A 97 -0.49 14.93 0.05
N TYR A 98 0.48 15.74 0.49
CA TYR A 98 0.29 16.76 1.50
C TYR A 98 -0.76 17.79 1.06
N GLU A 99 -0.61 18.38 -0.12
CA GLU A 99 -1.49 19.40 -0.67
C GLU A 99 -2.91 18.88 -0.90
N TYR A 100 -3.03 17.64 -1.40
CA TYR A 100 -4.32 16.99 -1.58
C TYR A 100 -5.14 16.96 -0.29
N PHE A 101 -4.53 16.59 0.84
CA PHE A 101 -5.22 16.55 2.13
C PHE A 101 -5.32 17.91 2.81
N ASN A 102 -4.32 18.78 2.64
CA ASN A 102 -4.35 20.15 3.15
C ASN A 102 -5.57 20.93 2.61
N GLY A 103 -5.80 20.87 1.29
CA GLY A 103 -6.95 21.48 0.64
C GLY A 103 -8.31 20.93 1.10
N ARG A 104 -8.32 19.82 1.86
CA ARG A 104 -9.51 19.15 2.38
C ARG A 104 -9.62 19.19 3.91
N GLY A 105 -8.68 19.84 4.62
CA GLY A 105 -8.54 19.77 6.07
C GLY A 105 -9.82 20.02 6.87
N LYS A 106 -10.65 21.01 6.47
CA LYS A 106 -11.95 21.29 7.13
C LYS A 106 -12.87 20.07 7.13
N ARG A 107 -12.97 19.35 6.01
CA ARG A 107 -13.79 18.14 5.88
C ARG A 107 -13.12 16.95 6.57
N VAL A 108 -11.81 16.81 6.42
CA VAL A 108 -11.03 15.73 7.03
C VAL A 108 -11.21 15.71 8.55
N ARG A 109 -11.16 16.88 9.21
CA ARG A 109 -11.35 17.00 10.68
C ARG A 109 -12.71 16.52 11.19
N VAL A 110 -13.76 16.61 10.37
CA VAL A 110 -15.12 16.14 10.73
C VAL A 110 -15.42 14.72 10.21
N GLY A 111 -14.40 14.00 9.76
CA GLY A 111 -14.54 12.62 9.29
C GLY A 111 -15.01 12.51 7.84
N GLU A 112 -14.84 13.53 7.03
CA GLU A 112 -15.17 13.54 5.60
C GLU A 112 -13.91 13.76 4.75
N GLY A 113 -14.06 13.97 3.43
CA GLY A 113 -12.94 14.44 2.59
C GLY A 113 -11.81 13.44 2.33
N VAL A 114 -11.90 12.19 2.81
CA VAL A 114 -10.97 11.10 2.47
C VAL A 114 -11.71 10.03 1.65
N PRO A 115 -11.65 10.09 0.31
CA PRO A 115 -12.10 8.98 -0.55
C PRO A 115 -11.35 7.69 -0.20
N GLY A 116 -11.97 6.52 -0.36
CA GLY A 116 -11.37 5.23 0.07
C GLY A 116 -11.35 5.02 1.59
N GLY A 117 -11.60 6.08 2.38
CA GLY A 117 -11.79 5.98 3.81
C GLY A 117 -10.52 5.63 4.59
N PRO A 118 -10.61 4.73 5.60
CA PRO A 118 -9.47 4.39 6.45
C PRO A 118 -8.24 3.87 5.70
N TYR A 119 -8.41 3.19 4.55
CA TYR A 119 -7.28 2.77 3.72
C TYR A 119 -6.46 3.94 3.22
N ASN A 120 -7.09 4.91 2.57
CA ASN A 120 -6.39 6.06 2.03
C ASN A 120 -5.76 6.91 3.13
N ALA A 121 -6.45 7.12 4.26
CA ALA A 121 -5.87 7.83 5.39
C ALA A 121 -4.62 7.12 5.93
N GLY A 122 -4.67 5.81 6.11
CA GLY A 122 -3.55 5.04 6.61
C GLY A 122 -2.37 4.95 5.62
N TYR A 123 -2.63 4.76 4.32
CA TYR A 123 -1.59 4.77 3.28
C TYR A 123 -0.97 6.16 3.10
N ALA A 124 -1.76 7.23 3.19
CA ALA A 124 -1.23 8.59 3.15
C ALA A 124 -0.28 8.85 4.31
N LEU A 125 -0.68 8.50 5.55
CA LEU A 125 0.19 8.63 6.73
C LEU A 125 1.48 7.81 6.60
N TRP A 126 1.39 6.59 6.06
CA TRP A 126 2.57 5.76 5.85
C TRP A 126 3.49 6.32 4.76
N GLY A 127 2.94 6.74 3.61
CA GLY A 127 3.71 7.36 2.53
C GLY A 127 4.44 8.61 2.99
N LEU A 128 3.72 9.57 3.60
CA LEU A 128 4.31 10.79 4.15
C LEU A 128 5.42 10.51 5.18
N HIS A 129 5.21 9.51 6.05
CA HIS A 129 6.25 9.08 6.99
C HIS A 129 7.47 8.47 6.28
N ALA A 130 7.26 7.63 5.25
CA ALA A 130 8.32 7.00 4.48
C ALA A 130 9.19 8.02 3.73
N ASP A 131 8.58 9.11 3.27
CA ASP A 131 9.25 10.25 2.65
C ASP A 131 9.92 11.20 3.65
N GLY A 132 9.77 10.93 4.96
CA GLY A 132 10.44 11.66 6.03
C GLY A 132 9.71 12.90 6.52
N ARG A 133 8.46 13.13 6.06
CA ARG A 133 7.64 14.24 6.56
C ARG A 133 7.36 14.07 8.05
N LYS A 134 7.61 15.13 8.81
CA LYS A 134 7.35 15.16 10.26
C LYS A 134 5.87 15.39 10.53
N PRO A 135 5.36 14.95 11.69
CA PRO A 135 3.99 15.26 12.09
C PRO A 135 3.74 16.78 12.09
N ASP A 136 2.62 17.18 11.51
CA ASP A 136 2.20 18.55 11.23
C ASP A 136 0.66 18.63 11.24
N SER A 137 0.07 19.77 10.87
CA SER A 137 -1.38 19.94 10.86
C SER A 137 -2.11 18.97 9.91
N VAL A 138 -1.55 18.65 8.75
CA VAL A 138 -2.20 17.81 7.74
C VAL A 138 -2.20 16.34 8.18
N THR A 139 -1.06 15.86 8.67
CA THR A 139 -0.97 14.50 9.22
C THR A 139 -1.81 14.35 10.49
N ASN A 140 -1.90 15.39 11.33
CA ASN A 140 -2.82 15.42 12.47
C ASN A 140 -4.30 15.39 12.05
N ASP A 141 -4.68 16.10 10.98
CA ASP A 141 -6.04 16.06 10.44
C ASP A 141 -6.39 14.64 9.98
N LEU A 142 -5.47 13.93 9.31
CA LEU A 142 -5.66 12.52 8.91
C LEU A 142 -5.81 11.58 10.11
N VAL A 143 -5.05 11.79 11.19
CA VAL A 143 -5.23 11.04 12.44
C VAL A 143 -6.59 11.36 13.08
N ALA A 144 -7.01 12.62 13.08
CA ALA A 144 -8.33 13.02 13.56
C ALA A 144 -9.44 12.36 12.73
N TYR A 145 -9.30 12.31 11.40
CA TYR A 145 -10.19 11.57 10.52
C TYR A 145 -10.29 10.10 10.95
N LEU A 146 -9.15 9.41 11.14
CA LEU A 146 -9.16 8.01 11.59
C LEU A 146 -9.86 7.86 12.93
N ARG A 147 -9.67 8.78 13.89
CA ARG A 147 -10.39 8.76 15.17
C ARG A 147 -11.91 8.85 14.99
N THR A 148 -12.42 9.63 14.04
CA THR A 148 -13.87 9.68 13.75
C THR A 148 -14.41 8.37 13.18
N LYS A 149 -13.56 7.55 12.57
CA LYS A 149 -13.93 6.26 11.94
C LYS A 149 -13.64 5.05 12.84
N HIS A 150 -12.98 5.27 13.97
CA HIS A 150 -12.68 4.24 14.94
C HIS A 150 -13.97 3.75 15.62
N ARG A 151 -14.19 2.44 15.60
CA ARG A 151 -15.36 1.82 16.20
C ARG A 151 -15.11 1.48 17.66
N ARG A 152 -16.21 1.27 18.40
CA ARG A 152 -16.15 0.84 19.81
C ARG A 152 -15.45 -0.50 20.00
N ASP A 153 -15.48 -1.36 19.00
CA ASP A 153 -14.84 -2.68 18.98
C ASP A 153 -13.33 -2.62 18.63
N GLY A 154 -12.75 -1.42 18.47
CA GLY A 154 -11.34 -1.25 18.13
C GLY A 154 -11.03 -1.26 16.63
N SER A 155 -12.03 -1.52 15.78
CA SER A 155 -11.82 -1.72 14.34
C SER A 155 -12.10 -0.49 13.48
N TRP A 156 -11.57 -0.53 12.25
CA TRP A 156 -11.98 0.34 11.14
C TRP A 156 -12.63 -0.51 10.05
N ARG A 157 -13.81 -0.08 9.59
CA ARG A 157 -14.50 -0.77 8.50
C ARG A 157 -14.02 -0.25 7.15
N ILE A 158 -13.93 -1.17 6.19
CA ILE A 158 -13.67 -0.83 4.79
C ILE A 158 -14.84 -0.01 4.26
N ARG A 159 -14.53 0.98 3.41
CA ARG A 159 -15.52 1.72 2.63
C ARG A 159 -15.62 1.22 1.19
N THR A 160 -14.56 0.58 0.71
CA THR A 160 -14.38 0.03 -0.63
C THR A 160 -13.98 -1.42 -0.48
N HIS A 161 -14.47 -2.28 -1.37
CA HIS A 161 -14.09 -3.69 -1.45
C HIS A 161 -13.39 -3.89 -2.79
N ARG A 162 -12.05 -3.88 -2.76
CA ARG A 162 -11.18 -3.96 -3.94
C ARG A 162 -10.05 -4.95 -3.66
N PRO A 163 -10.33 -6.25 -3.67
CA PRO A 163 -9.30 -7.26 -3.45
C PRO A 163 -8.15 -7.14 -4.46
N PRO A 164 -6.92 -7.53 -4.08
CA PRO A 164 -6.55 -8.02 -2.74
C PRO A 164 -6.21 -6.89 -1.75
N LEU A 165 -5.97 -5.67 -2.22
CA LEU A 165 -5.39 -4.59 -1.40
C LEU A 165 -6.38 -3.99 -0.39
N GLU A 166 -7.64 -3.85 -0.77
CA GLU A 166 -8.70 -3.25 0.05
C GLU A 166 -9.83 -4.25 0.31
N ASP A 167 -9.50 -5.36 0.96
CA ASP A 167 -10.42 -6.50 1.06
C ASP A 167 -11.04 -6.73 2.46
N SER A 168 -10.40 -6.26 3.53
CA SER A 168 -10.78 -6.67 4.89
C SER A 168 -10.74 -5.56 5.94
N HIS A 169 -11.66 -5.64 6.90
CA HIS A 169 -11.66 -4.77 8.08
C HIS A 169 -10.37 -4.95 8.91
N PHE A 170 -9.78 -6.15 8.88
CA PHE A 170 -8.50 -6.42 9.52
C PHE A 170 -7.39 -5.56 8.93
N THR A 171 -7.21 -5.56 7.60
CA THR A 171 -6.18 -4.77 6.93
C THR A 171 -6.43 -3.27 7.13
N ALA A 172 -7.67 -2.81 7.05
CA ALA A 172 -8.02 -1.41 7.34
C ALA A 172 -7.66 -1.01 8.77
N THR A 173 -7.89 -1.90 9.74
CA THR A 173 -7.55 -1.69 11.16
C THR A 173 -6.04 -1.65 11.36
N ALA A 174 -5.31 -2.64 10.85
CA ALA A 174 -3.86 -2.71 10.96
C ALA A 174 -3.18 -1.47 10.35
N LEU A 175 -3.63 -1.06 9.18
CA LEU A 175 -3.10 0.12 8.50
C LEU A 175 -3.45 1.43 9.23
N SER A 176 -4.68 1.55 9.77
CA SER A 176 -5.08 2.74 10.53
C SER A 176 -4.26 2.91 11.81
N LEU A 177 -4.01 1.81 12.52
CA LEU A 177 -3.14 1.79 13.69
C LEU A 177 -1.70 2.14 13.31
N ARG A 178 -1.16 1.51 12.26
CA ARG A 178 0.21 1.75 11.81
C ARG A 178 0.40 3.20 11.36
N GLY A 179 -0.50 3.73 10.54
CA GLY A 179 -0.49 5.12 10.09
C GLY A 179 -0.52 6.11 11.26
N SER A 180 -1.39 5.87 12.23
CA SER A 180 -1.49 6.71 13.44
C SER A 180 -0.23 6.65 14.30
N SER A 181 0.44 5.50 14.37
CA SER A 181 1.66 5.33 15.18
C SER A 181 2.85 6.17 14.68
N PHE A 182 2.88 6.51 13.39
CA PHE A 182 3.91 7.39 12.82
C PHE A 182 3.79 8.85 13.25
N MET A 183 2.61 9.24 13.75
CA MET A 183 2.25 10.62 14.08
C MET A 183 1.99 10.74 15.59
N PRO A 184 3.04 10.62 16.44
CA PRO A 184 2.88 10.81 17.86
C PRO A 184 2.47 12.26 18.11
N VAL A 185 1.20 12.46 18.44
CA VAL A 185 0.72 13.73 18.96
C VAL A 185 1.47 13.95 20.27
N ARG A 186 2.29 15.01 20.36
CA ARG A 186 2.72 15.52 21.66
C ARG A 186 1.45 15.93 22.39
N MET A 187 0.91 15.04 23.22
CA MET A 187 -0.13 15.39 24.16
C MET A 187 0.49 16.42 25.10
N ALA A 188 -0.03 17.65 25.07
CA ALA A 188 0.25 18.60 26.14
C ALA A 188 -0.06 17.89 27.48
N PRO A 189 0.78 18.05 28.52
CA PRO A 189 0.56 17.39 29.79
C PRO A 189 -0.86 17.67 30.26
N ARG A 190 -1.61 16.59 30.50
CA ARG A 190 -2.98 16.67 30.97
C ARG A 190 -2.92 17.25 32.38
N THR A 191 -3.18 18.55 32.53
CA THR A 191 -3.42 19.15 33.85
C THR A 191 -4.74 18.57 34.32
N TRP A 192 -4.69 17.50 35.10
CA TRP A 192 -5.83 17.07 35.87
C TRP A 192 -6.21 18.23 36.79
N PRO A 193 -7.48 18.68 36.84
CA PRO A 193 -7.92 19.51 37.93
C PRO A 193 -7.62 18.73 39.20
N SER A 194 -6.80 19.29 40.09
CA SER A 194 -6.59 18.73 41.41
C SER A 194 -7.96 18.62 42.05
N GLY A 195 -8.44 17.38 42.19
CA GLY A 195 -9.78 17.10 42.67
C GLY A 195 -9.99 17.80 44.00
N SER A 196 -11.05 18.60 44.09
CA SER A 196 -11.69 18.85 45.37
C SER A 196 -12.10 17.49 45.92
N ARG A 197 -11.47 17.08 47.02
CA ARG A 197 -11.89 15.92 47.81
C ARG A 197 -13.27 16.24 48.38
N GLY A 198 -14.31 15.94 47.61
CA GLY A 198 -15.68 15.87 48.12
C GLY A 198 -15.78 14.68 49.07
N ARG A 199 -15.89 14.96 50.36
CA ARG A 199 -16.40 14.00 51.35
C ARG A 199 -17.92 13.88 51.15
N GLY A 200 -18.45 12.67 51.25
CA GLY A 200 -19.89 12.39 51.33
C GLY A 200 -20.18 10.99 50.77
N SER A 201 -20.22 9.97 51.63
CA SER A 201 -21.46 9.30 52.12
C SER A 201 -22.25 8.68 50.96
N GLY A 202 -22.20 7.37 50.73
CA GLY A 202 -22.72 6.37 51.66
C GLY A 202 -24.11 5.96 51.17
N CYS A 203 -24.12 4.94 50.30
CA CYS A 203 -25.16 3.95 49.94
C CYS A 203 -24.80 3.37 48.57
#